data_AF-A0A222FB86-F1
#
_entry.id   AF-A0A222FB86-F1
#
_cell.length_a   1.000
_cell.length_b   1.000
_cell.length_c   1.000
_cell.angle_alpha   90.00
_cell.angle_beta   90.00
_cell.angle_gamma   90.00
#
_symmetry.space_group_name_H-M   'P 1'
#
loop_
_entity.id
_entity.type
_entity.pdbx_description
1 polymer ?
#
loop_
_entity_poly.entity_id
_entity_poly.type
_entity_poly.pdbx_seq_one_letter_code
_entity_poly.pdbx_strand_id
1 'polypeptide(L)'
;MVALYNCANSCCEGGQPLPQETIRITQLGKSLPSPILVKASHDGASLRAENGIEHDWNYLDLHSERKRYTNGRVIFVVRDPRDTIVSLYHQLSSRTTRPVGLTLSEFIRSPEYGWDRMMRFYAIWDANLRTPRSMLLMSYEGLLRSPATGIEHVANFLGVKLSQEQVSKIADVSSAETMRQGERQGKIAQMRVLGSGLNALKVRKAKSGTYKEEMSEEDQLWCEKKMSDFPVVFSDLVKEKGADFIQLENSIA
;
A
#
# COMPACT_ATOMS: atom_id res chain seq x y z
N MET A 1 0.76 -3.17 0.78
CA MET A 1 -0.45 -2.58 1.39
C MET A 1 -0.61 -1.17 0.83
N VAL A 2 -1.62 -0.97 -0.03
CA VAL A 2 -1.80 0.26 -0.82
C VAL A 2 -2.09 1.45 0.09
N ALA A 3 -1.18 2.42 0.13
CA ALA A 3 -1.38 3.71 0.76
C ALA A 3 -1.56 4.77 -0.32
N LEU A 4 -2.81 4.94 -0.78
CA LEU A 4 -3.25 6.18 -1.43
C LEU A 4 -4.34 6.74 -0.53
N TYR A 5 -3.96 7.75 0.25
CA TYR A 5 -4.61 8.18 1.49
C TYR A 5 -6.06 8.69 1.27
N ASN A 6 -6.99 8.16 2.09
CA ASN A 6 -8.39 8.59 2.16
C ASN A 6 -8.56 9.60 3.30
N CYS A 7 -9.29 10.67 3.05
CA CYS A 7 -9.83 11.54 4.09
C CYS A 7 -11.32 11.71 3.81
N ALA A 8 -12.14 10.86 4.42
CA ALA A 8 -13.58 11.03 4.48
C ALA A 8 -14.07 10.61 5.87
N ASN A 9 -14.40 11.63 6.66
CA ASN A 9 -15.30 11.66 7.82
C ASN A 9 -14.99 10.74 9.01
N SER A 10 -14.00 11.16 9.80
CA SER A 10 -14.09 11.35 11.26
C SER A 10 -12.71 11.75 11.76
N CYS A 11 -12.61 12.83 12.56
CA CYS A 11 -11.37 13.41 13.10
C CYS A 11 -10.63 14.36 12.15
N CYS A 12 -11.19 15.55 11.90
CA CYS A 12 -10.46 16.70 11.37
C CYS A 12 -10.83 17.96 12.16
N GLU A 13 -10.31 18.06 13.39
CA GLU A 13 -10.03 19.36 14.00
C GLU A 13 -8.58 19.32 14.47
N GLY A 14 -7.69 20.10 13.84
CA GLY A 14 -6.33 20.36 14.37
C GLY A 14 -5.12 20.07 13.49
N GLY A 15 -5.26 19.67 12.22
CA GLY A 15 -4.10 19.51 11.32
C GLY A 15 -3.90 20.73 10.41
N GLN A 16 -2.72 21.34 10.42
CA GLN A 16 -2.38 22.44 9.49
C GLN A 16 -2.53 21.99 8.02
N PRO A 17 -2.97 22.88 7.11
CA PRO A 17 -3.13 22.57 5.70
C PRO A 17 -1.79 22.22 5.05
N LEU A 18 -1.81 21.25 4.13
CA LEU A 18 -0.71 21.03 3.19
C LEU A 18 -0.50 22.31 2.36
N PRO A 19 0.70 22.55 1.78
CA PRO A 19 0.95 23.71 0.93
C PRO A 19 -0.17 23.89 -0.11
N GLN A 20 -0.61 25.13 -0.36
CA GLN A 20 -1.80 25.48 -1.16
C GLN A 20 -1.84 24.86 -2.57
N GLU A 21 -0.70 24.40 -3.08
CA GLU A 21 -0.55 23.82 -4.42
C GLU A 21 -0.51 22.29 -4.42
N THR A 22 -0.80 21.66 -3.28
CA THR A 22 -0.87 20.19 -3.17
C THR A 22 -2.28 19.73 -3.47
N ILE A 23 -2.48 19.15 -4.65
CA ILE A 23 -3.77 18.56 -5.02
C ILE A 23 -3.95 17.25 -4.25
N ARG A 24 -4.79 17.25 -3.21
CA ARG A 24 -5.33 15.99 -2.69
C ARG A 24 -6.28 15.42 -3.72
N ILE A 25 -6.03 14.19 -4.18
CA ILE A 25 -6.90 13.49 -5.14
C ILE A 25 -8.38 13.48 -4.68
N THR A 26 -8.61 13.37 -3.36
CA THR A 26 -9.95 13.45 -2.76
C THR A 26 -10.59 14.84 -2.80
N GLN A 27 -9.79 15.91 -2.80
CA GLN A 27 -10.26 17.29 -2.99
C GLN A 27 -10.45 17.62 -4.47
N LEU A 28 -9.56 17.13 -5.35
CA LEU A 28 -9.73 17.22 -6.81
C LEU A 28 -11.06 16.59 -7.24
N GLY A 29 -11.44 15.47 -6.64
CA GLY A 29 -12.74 14.86 -6.83
C GLY A 29 -13.86 15.88 -6.66
N LYS A 30 -13.90 16.65 -5.57
CA LYS A 30 -14.99 17.60 -5.27
C LYS A 30 -15.10 18.78 -6.24
N SER A 31 -14.01 19.14 -6.93
CA SER A 31 -13.99 20.27 -7.87
C SER A 31 -14.24 19.87 -9.32
N LEU A 32 -14.37 18.57 -9.61
CA LEU A 32 -14.65 18.08 -10.96
C LEU A 32 -16.17 18.07 -11.24
N PRO A 33 -16.62 18.35 -12.48
CA PRO A 33 -18.04 18.32 -12.87
C PRO A 33 -18.72 16.98 -12.57
N SER A 34 -17.94 15.90 -12.55
CA SER A 34 -18.32 14.58 -12.04
C SER A 34 -17.26 14.16 -11.02
N PRO A 35 -17.56 14.20 -9.71
CA PRO A 35 -16.53 14.04 -8.70
C PRO A 35 -15.95 12.62 -8.67
N ILE A 36 -14.64 12.49 -8.83
CA ILE A 36 -13.94 11.22 -8.68
C ILE A 36 -13.80 10.92 -7.18
N LEU A 37 -14.59 9.97 -6.68
CA LEU A 37 -14.45 9.48 -5.31
C LEU A 37 -13.33 8.43 -5.24
N VAL A 38 -12.25 8.75 -4.53
CA VAL A 38 -11.16 7.81 -4.25
C VAL A 38 -11.24 7.35 -2.80
N LYS A 39 -11.41 6.04 -2.60
CA LYS A 39 -11.48 5.41 -1.28
C LYS A 39 -10.29 4.45 -1.09
N ALA A 40 -9.42 4.76 -0.14
CA ALA A 40 -8.43 3.83 0.38
C ALA A 40 -9.13 2.74 1.19
N SER A 41 -8.69 1.49 1.02
CA SER A 41 -9.19 0.38 1.82
C SER A 41 -8.10 -0.67 1.98
N HIS A 42 -8.09 -1.34 3.13
CA HIS A 42 -7.31 -2.57 3.34
C HIS A 42 -8.13 -3.81 2.96
N ASP A 43 -9.37 -3.60 2.50
CA ASP A 43 -10.26 -4.66 2.02
C ASP A 43 -10.41 -5.82 3.01
N GLY A 44 -10.62 -5.47 4.29
CA GLY A 44 -10.75 -6.42 5.39
C GLY A 44 -9.42 -6.95 5.95
N ALA A 45 -8.27 -6.63 5.34
CA ALA A 45 -6.97 -7.17 5.77
C ALA A 45 -6.28 -6.41 6.91
N SER A 46 -6.94 -5.40 7.51
CA SER A 46 -6.41 -4.66 8.67
C SER A 46 -6.06 -5.61 9.83
N LEU A 47 -5.07 -5.24 10.64
CA LEU A 47 -4.59 -6.05 11.77
C LEU A 47 -4.94 -5.41 13.12
N ARG A 48 -5.18 -6.26 14.11
CA ARG A 48 -5.57 -5.90 15.50
C ARG A 48 -4.66 -4.84 16.12
N ALA A 49 -3.35 -5.00 15.92
CA ALA A 49 -2.35 -4.08 16.45
C ALA A 49 -2.36 -2.70 15.75
N GLU A 50 -2.96 -2.54 14.56
CA GLU A 50 -2.95 -1.26 13.85
C GLU A 50 -4.04 -0.30 14.34
N ASN A 51 -5.21 -0.81 14.75
CA ASN A 51 -6.35 0.02 15.17
C ASN A 51 -6.67 -0.10 16.67
N GLY A 52 -6.01 -1.01 17.40
CA GLY A 52 -6.19 -1.18 18.86
C GLY A 52 -7.56 -1.70 19.28
N ILE A 53 -8.45 -1.98 18.32
CA ILE A 53 -9.80 -2.52 18.55
C ILE A 53 -9.75 -4.00 18.18
N GLU A 54 -10.18 -4.83 19.14
CA GLU A 54 -10.36 -6.25 18.93
C GLU A 54 -11.49 -6.46 17.91
N HIS A 55 -11.14 -6.95 16.73
CA HIS A 55 -12.13 -7.45 15.80
C HIS A 55 -11.96 -8.97 15.69
N ASP A 56 -13.09 -9.67 15.82
CA ASP A 56 -13.22 -11.12 15.70
C ASP A 56 -13.21 -11.56 14.23
N TRP A 57 -12.17 -11.19 13.49
CA TRP A 57 -11.99 -11.66 12.12
C TRP A 57 -10.81 -12.62 12.09
N ASN A 58 -11.11 -13.91 11.98
CA ASN A 58 -10.14 -14.86 11.50
C ASN A 58 -9.73 -14.41 10.10
N TYR A 59 -8.44 -14.44 9.74
CA TYR A 59 -8.04 -14.10 8.36
C TYR A 59 -8.62 -15.10 7.34
N LEU A 60 -9.06 -16.27 7.79
CA LEU A 60 -9.86 -17.21 7.02
C LEU A 60 -11.22 -16.62 6.60
N ASP A 61 -11.74 -15.63 7.33
CA ASP A 61 -13.01 -14.95 7.07
C ASP A 61 -12.87 -13.77 6.12
N LEU A 62 -11.67 -13.54 5.55
CA LEU A 62 -11.55 -12.63 4.42
C LEU A 62 -12.50 -13.11 3.32
N HIS A 63 -13.56 -12.33 3.07
CA HIS A 63 -14.49 -12.61 1.99
C HIS A 63 -13.70 -12.94 0.73
N SER A 64 -13.95 -14.10 0.13
CA SER A 64 -13.17 -14.58 -1.02
C SER A 64 -13.56 -13.88 -2.32
N GLU A 65 -14.78 -13.33 -2.36
CA GLU A 65 -15.30 -12.63 -3.53
C GLU A 65 -15.03 -11.12 -3.43
N ARG A 66 -14.83 -10.48 -4.58
CA ARG A 66 -14.63 -9.02 -4.68
C ARG A 66 -15.84 -8.30 -5.28
N LYS A 67 -17.05 -8.85 -5.13
CA LYS A 67 -18.31 -8.32 -5.71
C LYS A 67 -18.56 -6.82 -5.42
N ARG A 68 -18.11 -6.32 -4.27
CA ARG A 68 -18.21 -4.88 -3.94
C ARG A 68 -17.46 -3.96 -4.92
N TYR A 69 -16.54 -4.52 -5.70
CA TYR A 69 -15.73 -3.81 -6.68
C TYR A 69 -16.24 -3.93 -8.10
N THR A 70 -17.30 -4.70 -8.38
CA THR A 70 -17.76 -5.01 -9.75
C THR A 70 -17.94 -3.77 -10.64
N ASN A 71 -18.52 -2.70 -10.11
CA ASN A 71 -18.71 -1.45 -10.86
C ASN A 71 -17.61 -0.40 -10.59
N GLY A 72 -16.60 -0.76 -9.81
CA GLY A 72 -15.52 0.12 -9.37
C GLY A 72 -14.29 0.04 -10.27
N ARG A 73 -13.49 1.11 -10.22
CA ARG A 73 -12.11 1.13 -10.71
C ARG A 73 -11.18 0.89 -9.52
N VAL A 74 -10.19 0.00 -9.66
CA VAL A 74 -9.26 -0.37 -8.57
C VAL A 74 -7.83 -0.10 -8.97
N ILE A 75 -7.09 0.66 -8.17
CA ILE A 75 -5.62 0.73 -8.26
C ILE A 75 -5.07 -0.20 -7.19
N PHE A 76 -4.28 -1.19 -7.58
CA PHE A 76 -3.72 -2.21 -6.69
C PHE A 76 -2.20 -2.20 -6.77
N VAL A 77 -1.57 -1.80 -5.67
CA VAL A 77 -0.11 -1.74 -5.55
C VAL A 77 0.41 -3.02 -4.89
N VAL A 78 1.20 -3.76 -5.66
CA VAL A 78 1.91 -4.97 -5.27
C VAL A 78 3.31 -4.58 -4.82
N ARG A 79 3.87 -5.28 -3.84
CA ARG A 79 5.26 -5.12 -3.40
C ARG A 79 5.83 -6.51 -3.14
N ASP A 80 7.15 -6.68 -3.25
CA ASP A 80 7.80 -7.91 -2.82
C ASP A 80 7.30 -8.32 -1.43
N PRO A 81 6.71 -9.53 -1.29
CA PRO A 81 6.17 -9.97 -0.01
C PRO A 81 7.20 -9.98 1.12
N ARG A 82 8.48 -10.23 0.82
CA ARG A 82 9.56 -10.25 1.81
C ARG A 82 9.82 -8.86 2.38
N ASP A 83 9.86 -7.83 1.54
CA ASP A 83 9.92 -6.45 2.02
C ASP A 83 8.63 -6.02 2.72
N THR A 84 7.48 -6.53 2.26
CA THR A 84 6.18 -6.21 2.83
C THR A 84 6.07 -6.73 4.26
N ILE A 85 6.47 -7.97 4.53
CA ILE A 85 6.36 -8.56 5.88
C ILE A 85 7.33 -7.89 6.86
N VAL A 86 8.55 -7.55 6.43
CA VAL A 86 9.51 -6.77 7.26
C VAL A 86 8.94 -5.38 7.56
N SER A 87 8.37 -4.72 6.56
CA SER A 87 7.74 -3.41 6.76
C SER A 87 6.55 -3.48 7.71
N LEU A 88 5.77 -4.57 7.65
CA LEU A 88 4.61 -4.78 8.53
C LEU A 88 5.04 -5.07 9.96
N TYR A 89 6.10 -5.86 10.16
CA TYR A 89 6.70 -6.10 11.47
C TYR A 89 7.02 -4.78 12.19
N HIS A 90 7.78 -3.89 11.57
CA HIS A 90 8.11 -2.59 12.18
C HIS A 90 6.87 -1.72 12.44
N GLN A 91 5.86 -1.77 11.57
CA GLN A 91 4.60 -1.06 11.79
C GLN A 91 3.91 -1.55 13.08
N LEU A 92 3.88 -2.86 13.33
CA LEU A 92 3.18 -3.44 14.49
C LEU A 92 4.04 -3.58 15.74
N SER A 93 5.36 -3.52 15.62
CA SER A 93 6.28 -3.59 16.76
C SER A 93 6.76 -2.19 17.21
N SER A 94 6.62 -1.16 16.38
CA SER A 94 7.14 0.18 16.69
C SER A 94 6.14 1.33 16.48
N ARG A 95 4.99 1.11 15.82
CA ARG A 95 4.06 2.21 15.46
C ARG A 95 2.62 1.98 15.92
N THR A 96 2.47 1.33 17.06
CA THR A 96 1.18 1.11 17.72
C THR A 96 1.31 1.30 19.22
N THR A 97 0.19 1.63 19.87
CA THR A 97 0.09 1.69 21.33
C THR A 97 0.14 0.30 21.97
N ARG A 98 -0.05 -0.78 21.19
CA ARG A 98 0.07 -2.17 21.64
C ARG A 98 1.05 -2.94 20.75
N PRO A 99 2.37 -2.76 20.94
CA PRO A 99 3.38 -3.44 20.14
C PRO A 99 3.27 -4.96 20.20
N VAL A 100 3.51 -5.60 19.06
CA VAL A 100 3.65 -7.06 19.00
C VAL A 100 4.99 -7.44 19.63
N GLY A 101 4.95 -8.31 20.64
CA GLY A 101 6.15 -8.77 21.38
C GLY A 101 6.90 -9.95 20.72
N LEU A 102 6.69 -10.17 19.42
CA LEU A 102 7.36 -11.23 18.66
C LEU A 102 8.69 -10.72 18.11
N THR A 103 9.66 -11.62 17.94
CA THR A 103 10.81 -11.38 17.06
C THR A 103 10.38 -11.36 15.59
N LEU A 104 11.23 -10.85 14.70
CA LEU A 104 10.94 -10.86 13.26
C LEU A 104 10.72 -12.29 12.73
N SER A 105 11.52 -13.25 13.17
CA SER A 105 11.42 -14.66 12.73
C SER A 105 10.09 -15.30 13.15
N GLU A 106 9.67 -15.07 14.41
CA GLU A 106 8.36 -15.52 14.92
C GLU A 106 7.21 -14.80 14.20
N PHE A 107 7.36 -13.50 13.93
CA PHE A 107 6.35 -12.70 13.24
C PHE A 107 6.11 -13.21 11.82
N ILE A 108 7.17 -13.51 11.07
CA ILE A 108 7.08 -14.07 9.70
C ILE A 108 6.25 -15.36 9.69
N ARG A 109 6.44 -16.23 10.69
CA ARG A 109 5.77 -17.53 10.81
C ARG A 109 4.44 -17.47 11.58
N SER A 110 4.05 -16.29 12.06
CA SER A 110 2.82 -16.15 12.86
C SER A 110 1.58 -16.45 12.01
N PRO A 111 0.65 -17.31 12.46
CA PRO A 111 -0.62 -17.49 11.77
C PRO A 111 -1.51 -16.25 11.86
N GLU A 112 -1.32 -15.39 12.86
CA GLU A 112 -2.14 -14.19 13.08
C GLU A 112 -1.68 -13.00 12.22
N TYR A 113 -0.36 -12.85 12.02
CA TYR A 113 0.24 -11.69 11.35
C TYR A 113 1.03 -12.00 10.09
N GLY A 114 1.56 -13.21 10.02
CA GLY A 114 2.71 -13.59 9.21
C GLY A 114 2.42 -13.84 7.73
N TRP A 115 3.34 -14.57 7.13
CA TRP A 115 3.43 -14.80 5.70
C TRP A 115 2.15 -15.37 5.08
N ASP A 116 1.58 -16.42 5.67
CA ASP A 116 0.47 -17.15 5.08
C ASP A 116 -0.81 -16.28 4.99
N ARG A 117 -1.04 -15.40 5.99
CA ARG A 117 -2.12 -14.40 5.95
C ARG A 117 -1.93 -13.41 4.80
N MET A 118 -0.70 -12.91 4.62
CA MET A 118 -0.39 -12.00 3.52
C MET A 118 -0.53 -12.68 2.16
N MET A 119 -0.06 -13.92 2.01
CA MET A 119 -0.22 -14.69 0.77
C MET A 119 -1.69 -14.94 0.46
N ARG A 120 -2.51 -15.26 1.47
CA ARG A 120 -3.95 -15.42 1.31
C ARG A 120 -4.61 -14.17 0.72
N PHE A 121 -4.22 -12.97 1.18
CA PHE A 121 -4.73 -11.72 0.62
C PHE A 121 -4.39 -11.57 -0.87
N TYR A 122 -3.14 -11.85 -1.27
CA TYR A 122 -2.74 -11.83 -2.68
C TYR A 122 -3.50 -12.88 -3.49
N ALA A 123 -3.60 -14.12 -3.01
CA ALA A 123 -4.32 -15.19 -3.70
C ALA A 123 -5.81 -14.83 -3.94
N ILE A 124 -6.47 -14.19 -2.97
CA ILE A 124 -7.86 -13.73 -3.15
C ILE A 124 -7.96 -12.67 -4.26
N TRP A 125 -7.04 -11.70 -4.28
CA TRP A 125 -7.05 -10.66 -5.31
C TRP A 125 -6.69 -11.19 -6.70
N ASP A 126 -5.76 -12.13 -6.79
CA ASP A 126 -5.41 -12.83 -8.04
C ASP A 126 -6.64 -13.52 -8.65
N ALA A 127 -7.39 -14.26 -7.83
CA ALA A 127 -8.63 -14.91 -8.25
C ALA A 127 -9.74 -13.93 -8.68
N ASN A 128 -9.58 -12.63 -8.41
CA ASN A 128 -10.59 -11.59 -8.64
C ASN A 128 -10.08 -10.41 -9.47
N LEU A 129 -8.96 -10.56 -10.21
CA LEU A 129 -8.41 -9.47 -11.05
C LEU A 129 -9.41 -8.95 -12.09
N ARG A 130 -10.33 -9.82 -12.52
CA ARG A 130 -11.42 -9.52 -13.45
C ARG A 130 -12.75 -9.30 -12.74
N THR A 131 -12.76 -8.96 -11.45
CA THR A 131 -13.99 -8.55 -10.78
C THR A 131 -14.25 -7.05 -10.96
N PRO A 132 -13.28 -6.14 -10.77
CA PRO A 132 -13.48 -4.72 -10.99
C PRO A 132 -13.82 -4.38 -12.45
N ARG A 133 -14.51 -3.25 -12.68
CA ARG A 133 -14.75 -2.72 -14.03
C ARG A 133 -13.43 -2.46 -14.76
N SER A 134 -12.46 -1.91 -14.04
CA SER A 134 -11.11 -1.68 -14.55
C SER A 134 -10.13 -1.72 -13.38
N MET A 135 -8.93 -2.24 -13.61
CA MET A 135 -7.91 -2.40 -12.60
C MET A 135 -6.57 -1.88 -13.11
N LEU A 136 -5.87 -1.09 -12.31
CA LEU A 136 -4.48 -0.71 -12.54
C LEU A 136 -3.61 -1.44 -11.52
N LEU A 137 -2.84 -2.42 -11.97
CA LEU A 137 -1.80 -3.08 -11.19
C LEU A 137 -0.52 -2.26 -11.27
N MET A 138 0.14 -2.06 -10.12
CA MET A 138 1.40 -1.32 -10.04
C MET A 138 2.37 -2.05 -9.10
N SER A 139 3.65 -2.15 -9.45
CA SER A 139 4.69 -2.55 -8.50
C SER A 139 5.13 -1.35 -7.65
N TYR A 140 5.39 -1.59 -6.37
CA TYR A 140 6.04 -0.62 -5.50
C TYR A 140 7.48 -0.35 -5.98
N GLU A 141 8.15 -1.38 -6.47
CA GLU A 141 9.50 -1.34 -7.03
C GLU A 141 9.57 -0.42 -8.26
N GLY A 142 8.59 -0.52 -9.17
CA GLY A 142 8.43 0.38 -10.31
C GLY A 142 8.10 1.81 -9.91
N LEU A 143 7.25 2.00 -8.89
CA LEU A 143 6.98 3.32 -8.32
C LEU A 143 8.25 3.97 -7.73
N LEU A 144 9.18 3.19 -7.18
CA LEU A 144 10.46 3.71 -6.71
C LEU A 144 11.40 4.07 -7.86
N ARG A 145 11.46 3.25 -8.92
CA ARG A 145 12.34 3.49 -10.08
C ARG A 145 11.87 4.66 -10.94
N SER A 146 10.56 4.74 -11.19
CA SER A 146 9.99 5.70 -12.12
C SER A 146 8.71 6.34 -11.54
N PRO A 147 8.83 7.18 -10.50
CA PRO A 147 7.69 7.82 -9.85
C PRO A 147 6.81 8.63 -10.81
N ALA A 148 7.44 9.39 -11.71
CA ALA A 148 6.75 10.22 -12.71
C ALA A 148 5.85 9.37 -13.63
N THR A 149 6.39 8.27 -14.18
CA THR A 149 5.64 7.32 -15.00
C THR A 149 4.48 6.70 -14.22
N GLY A 150 4.70 6.31 -12.96
CA GLY A 150 3.62 5.82 -12.10
C GLY A 150 2.51 6.85 -11.89
N ILE A 151 2.86 8.11 -11.69
CA ILE A 151 1.90 9.23 -11.56
C ILE A 151 1.10 9.42 -12.85
N GLU A 152 1.75 9.35 -14.01
CA GLU A 152 1.09 9.44 -15.32
C GLU A 152 0.09 8.29 -15.53
N HIS A 153 0.45 7.05 -15.18
CA HIS A 153 -0.47 5.91 -15.23
C HIS A 153 -1.69 6.11 -14.33
N VAL A 154 -1.49 6.59 -13.09
CA VAL A 154 -2.59 6.89 -12.18
C VAL A 154 -3.47 8.01 -12.73
N ALA A 155 -2.88 9.08 -13.24
CA ALA A 155 -3.62 10.20 -13.83
C ALA A 155 -4.47 9.76 -15.02
N ASN A 156 -3.88 9.00 -15.94
CA ASN A 156 -4.58 8.43 -17.10
C ASN A 156 -5.71 7.49 -16.67
N PHE A 157 -5.46 6.60 -15.71
CA PHE A 157 -6.46 5.67 -15.17
C PHE A 157 -7.65 6.41 -14.52
N LEU A 158 -7.39 7.55 -13.87
CA LEU A 158 -8.42 8.40 -13.29
C LEU A 158 -9.13 9.27 -14.32
N GLY A 159 -8.54 9.50 -15.49
CA GLY A 159 -9.04 10.41 -16.53
C GLY A 159 -8.64 11.88 -16.28
N VAL A 160 -7.54 12.11 -15.55
CA VAL A 160 -7.02 13.44 -15.21
C VAL A 160 -5.86 13.77 -16.14
N LYS A 161 -5.91 14.95 -16.76
CA LYS A 161 -4.78 15.49 -17.54
C LYS A 161 -3.83 16.23 -16.61
N LEU A 162 -2.55 15.85 -16.65
CA LEU A 162 -1.48 16.54 -15.93
C LEU A 162 -0.47 17.09 -16.94
N SER A 163 0.06 18.29 -16.68
CA SER A 163 1.24 18.80 -17.37
C SER A 163 2.51 18.12 -16.83
N GLN A 164 3.59 18.16 -17.60
CA GLN A 164 4.88 17.62 -17.15
C GLN A 164 5.41 18.30 -15.88
N GLU A 165 5.16 19.61 -15.74
CA GLU A 165 5.48 20.35 -14.53
C GLU A 165 4.68 19.83 -13.32
N GLN A 166 3.39 19.55 -13.49
CA GLN A 166 2.56 18.98 -12.43
C GLN A 166 3.02 17.58 -12.03
N VAL A 167 3.39 16.73 -13.02
CA VAL A 167 3.94 15.40 -12.75
C VAL A 167 5.24 15.49 -11.95
N SER A 168 6.18 16.34 -12.36
CA SER A 168 7.44 16.57 -11.64
C SER A 168 7.18 17.03 -10.21
N LYS A 169 6.32 18.02 -10.03
CA LYS A 169 5.97 18.54 -8.71
C LYS A 169 5.33 17.50 -7.80
N ILE A 170 4.43 16.67 -8.34
CA ILE A 170 3.82 15.56 -7.59
C ILE A 170 4.89 14.53 -7.19
N ALA A 171 5.82 14.20 -8.08
CA ALA A 171 6.93 13.30 -7.79
C ALA A 171 7.81 13.84 -6.64
N ASP A 172 8.14 15.14 -6.66
CA ASP A 172 8.96 15.77 -5.64
C ASP A 172 8.30 15.78 -4.25
N VAL A 173 7.02 16.15 -4.18
CA VAL A 173 6.29 16.18 -2.90
C VAL A 173 5.93 14.80 -2.36
N SER A 174 5.84 13.79 -3.24
CA SER A 174 5.63 12.39 -2.87
C SER A 174 6.94 11.61 -2.67
N SER A 175 8.09 12.28 -2.78
CA SER A 175 9.38 11.65 -2.54
C SER A 175 9.50 11.15 -1.09
N ALA A 176 10.26 10.07 -0.90
CA ALA A 176 10.48 9.50 0.42
C ALA A 176 11.09 10.50 1.41
N GLU A 177 11.95 11.40 0.93
CA GLU A 177 12.53 12.44 1.75
C GLU A 177 11.48 13.45 2.21
N THR A 178 10.75 14.07 1.27
CA THR A 178 9.74 15.08 1.59
C THR A 178 8.63 14.50 2.47
N MET A 179 8.16 13.28 2.17
CA MET A 179 7.15 12.62 3.01
C MET A 179 7.66 12.32 4.41
N ARG A 180 8.92 11.86 4.56
CA ARG A 180 9.52 11.58 5.89
C ARG A 180 9.70 12.86 6.69
N GLN A 181 10.10 13.96 6.05
CA GLN A 181 10.18 15.27 6.70
C GLN A 181 8.79 15.73 7.17
N GLY A 182 7.77 15.61 6.32
CA GLY A 182 6.39 15.92 6.65
C GLY A 182 5.83 15.06 7.80
N GLU A 183 6.15 13.77 7.82
CA GLU A 183 5.80 12.85 8.91
C GLU A 183 6.44 13.29 10.24
N ARG A 184 7.75 13.57 10.26
CA ARG A 184 8.46 14.04 11.46
C ARG A 184 7.90 15.35 12.02
N GLN A 185 7.39 16.21 11.14
CA GLN A 185 6.78 17.49 11.50
C GLN A 185 5.30 17.35 11.89
N GLY A 186 4.73 16.14 11.90
CA GLY A 186 3.30 15.91 12.19
C GLY A 186 2.35 16.46 11.13
N LYS A 187 2.84 16.84 9.95
CA LYS A 187 2.04 17.43 8.86
C LYS A 187 1.18 16.41 8.12
N ILE A 188 1.42 15.12 8.36
CA ILE A 188 0.66 14.02 7.75
C ILE A 188 -0.15 13.34 8.85
N ALA A 189 -1.42 13.74 9.00
CA ALA A 189 -2.28 13.35 10.12
C ALA A 189 -2.38 11.82 10.36
N GLN A 190 -2.28 11.01 9.30
CA GLN A 190 -2.38 9.55 9.36
C GLN A 190 -1.03 8.84 9.59
N MET A 191 0.07 9.60 9.68
CA MET A 191 1.42 9.10 9.96
C MET A 191 1.90 9.59 11.32
N ARG A 192 1.17 9.21 12.37
CA ARG A 192 1.59 9.53 13.74
C ARG A 192 2.90 8.81 14.04
N VAL A 193 3.88 9.57 14.50
CA VAL A 193 5.15 9.01 14.98
C VAL A 193 4.94 8.61 16.43
N LEU A 194 5.02 7.30 16.70
CA LEU A 194 4.96 6.74 18.04
C LEU A 194 6.36 6.24 18.37
N GLY A 195 7.04 6.91 19.30
CA GLY A 195 8.43 6.60 19.66
C GLY A 195 9.47 7.36 18.84
N SER A 196 10.71 6.87 18.88
CA SER A 196 11.88 7.50 18.29
C SER A 196 12.62 6.55 17.33
N GLY A 197 13.45 7.11 16.45
CA GLY A 197 14.22 6.35 15.48
C GLY A 197 13.50 6.06 14.16
N LEU A 198 14.21 5.42 13.23
CA LEU A 198 13.72 5.22 11.87
C LEU A 198 12.52 4.28 11.80
N ASN A 199 12.50 3.22 12.62
CA ASN A 199 11.44 2.21 12.62
C ASN A 199 10.11 2.72 13.20
N ALA A 200 10.13 3.84 13.93
CA ALA A 200 8.93 4.55 14.40
C ALA A 200 8.23 5.37 13.31
N LEU A 201 8.79 5.44 12.09
CA LEU A 201 8.25 6.18 10.94
C LEU A 201 7.52 5.26 9.95
N LYS A 202 6.45 5.76 9.33
CA LYS A 202 5.76 5.13 8.18
C LYS A 202 6.71 5.10 7.00
N VAL A 203 7.37 6.23 6.76
CA VAL A 203 8.36 6.39 5.69
C VAL A 203 9.74 6.04 6.26
N ARG A 204 9.92 4.74 6.54
CA ARG A 204 11.14 4.16 7.12
C ARG A 204 12.31 4.18 6.12
N LYS A 205 12.61 3.04 5.49
CA LYS A 205 13.69 2.94 4.50
C LYS A 205 13.28 3.45 3.11
N ALA A 206 12.02 3.23 2.71
CA ALA A 206 11.51 3.56 1.37
C ALA A 206 12.38 3.01 0.22
N LYS A 207 12.78 1.75 0.35
CA LYS A 207 13.60 1.00 -0.60
C LYS A 207 13.00 -0.40 -0.80
N SER A 208 13.35 -1.02 -1.93
CA SER A 208 13.16 -2.45 -2.18
C SER A 208 14.42 -3.23 -1.82
N GLY A 209 14.29 -4.55 -1.61
CA GLY A 209 15.37 -5.47 -1.26
C GLY A 209 15.87 -5.38 0.17
N THR A 210 15.25 -4.58 1.04
CA THR A 210 15.70 -4.34 2.41
C THR A 210 15.58 -5.57 3.31
N TYR A 211 14.72 -6.53 2.95
CA TYR A 211 14.62 -7.81 3.65
C TYR A 211 15.96 -8.54 3.75
N LYS A 212 16.86 -8.38 2.77
CA LYS A 212 18.20 -9.02 2.76
C LYS A 212 19.09 -8.58 3.91
N GLU A 213 18.88 -7.35 4.40
CA GLU A 213 19.64 -6.75 5.50
C GLU A 213 18.99 -7.01 6.87
N GLU A 214 17.70 -7.37 6.88
CA GLU A 214 16.88 -7.40 8.11
C GLU A 214 16.46 -8.81 8.52
N MET A 215 16.34 -9.73 7.56
CA MET A 215 16.03 -11.12 7.82
C MET A 215 17.32 -11.93 7.98
N SER A 216 17.28 -12.93 8.87
CA SER A 216 18.30 -13.97 8.89
C SER A 216 18.32 -14.75 7.57
N GLU A 217 19.44 -15.38 7.22
CA GLU A 217 19.52 -16.23 6.02
C GLU A 217 18.46 -17.36 6.04
N GLU A 218 18.21 -17.94 7.22
CA GLU A 218 17.17 -18.96 7.40
C GLU A 218 15.78 -18.42 7.04
N ASP A 219 15.43 -17.22 7.52
CA ASP A 219 14.14 -16.59 7.22
C ASP A 219 14.00 -16.24 5.73
N GLN A 220 15.10 -15.79 5.11
CA GLN A 220 15.13 -15.49 3.67
C GLN A 220 14.86 -16.75 2.84
N LEU A 221 15.56 -17.85 3.14
CA LEU A 221 15.38 -19.14 2.46
C LEU A 221 13.99 -19.72 2.70
N TRP A 222 13.45 -19.57 3.92
CA TRP A 222 12.10 -20.00 4.23
C TRP A 222 11.06 -19.25 3.41
N CYS A 223 11.17 -17.91 3.33
CA CYS A 223 10.28 -17.08 2.51
C CYS A 223 10.43 -17.42 1.03
N GLU A 224 11.65 -17.59 0.53
CA GLU A 224 11.92 -17.93 -0.87
C GLU A 224 11.28 -19.25 -1.28
N LYS A 225 11.34 -20.28 -0.43
CA LYS A 225 10.63 -21.55 -0.67
C LYS A 225 9.12 -21.36 -0.81
N LYS A 226 8.54 -20.44 -0.03
CA LYS A 226 7.10 -20.12 -0.06
C LYS A 226 6.70 -19.10 -1.13
N MET A 227 7.65 -18.49 -1.84
CA MET A 227 7.36 -17.61 -2.97
C MET A 227 6.71 -18.34 -4.15
N SER A 228 6.73 -19.68 -4.18
CA SER A 228 5.94 -20.47 -5.14
C SER A 228 4.44 -20.21 -5.04
N ASP A 229 3.96 -19.85 -3.85
CA ASP A 229 2.54 -19.61 -3.57
C ASP A 229 2.14 -18.16 -3.93
N PHE A 230 3.12 -17.31 -4.25
CA PHE A 230 2.86 -15.94 -4.67
C PHE A 230 2.34 -15.93 -6.12
N PRO A 231 1.15 -15.36 -6.39
CA PRO A 231 0.55 -15.42 -7.72
C PRO A 231 1.47 -14.92 -8.83
N VAL A 232 1.50 -15.66 -9.95
CA VAL A 232 2.45 -15.44 -11.05
C VAL A 232 2.38 -14.01 -11.59
N VAL A 233 1.18 -13.48 -11.82
CA VAL A 233 0.97 -12.11 -12.30
C VAL A 233 1.60 -11.06 -11.38
N PHE A 234 1.59 -11.29 -10.07
CA PHE A 234 2.22 -10.41 -9.09
C PHE A 234 3.73 -10.66 -8.98
N SER A 235 4.17 -11.92 -9.11
CA SER A 235 5.59 -12.27 -9.18
C SER A 235 6.26 -11.62 -10.38
N ASP A 236 5.66 -11.67 -11.57
CA ASP A 236 6.23 -11.09 -12.79
C ASP A 236 6.32 -9.56 -12.70
N LEU A 237 5.31 -8.94 -12.08
CA LEU A 237 5.25 -7.51 -11.80
C LEU A 237 6.36 -7.05 -10.84
N VAL A 238 6.68 -7.85 -9.82
CA VAL A 238 7.73 -7.52 -8.82
C VAL A 238 9.14 -7.89 -9.30
N LYS A 239 9.29 -9.01 -10.04
CA LYS A 239 10.59 -9.50 -10.54
C LYS A 239 11.06 -8.79 -11.80
N GLU A 240 10.36 -7.73 -12.23
CA GLU A 240 10.75 -6.91 -13.37
C GLU A 240 10.79 -7.73 -14.68
N LYS A 241 10.04 -8.85 -14.71
CA LYS A 241 9.87 -9.68 -15.91
C LYS A 241 8.70 -9.13 -16.74
N GLY A 242 8.73 -7.85 -17.09
CA GLY A 242 7.65 -7.20 -17.83
C GLY A 242 7.45 -5.72 -17.46
N ALA A 243 6.21 -5.25 -17.55
CA ALA A 243 5.84 -3.86 -17.25
C ALA A 243 5.51 -3.68 -15.76
N ASP A 244 5.98 -2.58 -15.16
CA ASP A 244 5.73 -2.20 -13.77
C ASP A 244 4.31 -1.69 -13.49
N PHE A 245 3.59 -1.33 -14.55
CA PHE A 245 2.27 -0.74 -14.51
C PHE A 245 1.40 -1.42 -15.58
N ILE A 246 0.36 -2.14 -15.15
CA ILE A 246 -0.49 -2.95 -16.03
C ILE A 246 -1.94 -2.53 -15.82
N GLN A 247 -2.58 -2.03 -16.87
CA GLN A 247 -4.02 -1.78 -16.87
C GLN A 247 -4.76 -3.02 -17.39
N LEU A 248 -5.64 -3.57 -16.56
CA LEU A 248 -6.54 -4.66 -16.90
C LEU A 248 -7.94 -4.07 -17.11
N GLU A 249 -8.45 -4.22 -18.32
CA GLU A 249 -9.83 -3.88 -18.64
C GLU A 249 -10.68 -5.14 -18.62
N ASN A 250 -11.88 -5.01 -18.05
CA ASN A 250 -12.92 -5.98 -18.28
C ASN A 250 -13.76 -5.50 -19.45
N SER A 251 -13.66 -6.22 -20.56
CA SER A 251 -14.57 -6.13 -21.69
C SER A 251 -15.93 -6.68 -21.29
N ILE A 252 -16.67 -5.91 -20.48
CA ILE A 252 -18.12 -6.03 -20.47
C ILE A 252 -18.61 -4.99 -21.48
N ALA A 253 -18.89 -5.49 -22.68
CA ALA A 253 -19.64 -4.79 -23.73
C ALA A 253 -21.05 -4.45 -23.24
#